data_AF-A0A2K2FWC1-F1
#
_entry.id   AF-A0A2K2FWC1-F1
#
_cell.length_a   1.000
_cell.length_b   1.000
_cell.length_c   1.000
_cell.angle_alpha   90.00
_cell.angle_beta   90.00
_cell.angle_gamma   90.00
#
_symmetry.space_group_name_H-M   'P 1'
#
loop_
_entity.id
_entity.type
_entity.pdbx_description
1 polymer ?
#
loop_
_entity_poly.entity_id
_entity_poly.type
_entity_poly.pdbx_seq_one_letter_code
_entity_poly.pdbx_strand_id
1 'polypeptide(L)' 'MAVAHAIARGSVAAYYPEANHLVPLDDYDRLSGTPAYKSIPVSLHRSTRGQGCVAVADVHPTETAELIRVTDAGE' A
#
# COMPACT_ATOMS: atom_id res chain seq x y z
N MET A 1 6.62 11.05 7.80
CA MET A 1 5.94 12.33 7.49
C MET A 1 5.23 12.15 6.17
N ALA A 2 3.95 12.52 6.08
CA ALA A 2 3.20 12.51 4.82
C ALA A 2 3.03 13.94 4.30
N VAL A 3 3.03 14.13 2.97
CA VAL A 3 2.91 15.43 2.31
C VAL A 3 1.79 15.35 1.27
N ALA A 4 0.96 16.38 1.18
CA ALA A 4 -0.12 16.44 0.21
C ALA A 4 0.42 16.67 -1.20
N HIS A 5 -0.04 15.85 -2.15
CA HIS A 5 0.25 15.97 -3.58
C HIS A 5 -1.04 15.86 -4.38
N ALA A 6 -1.04 16.42 -5.59
CA ALA A 6 -2.15 16.30 -6.54
C ALA A 6 -2.15 14.92 -7.20
N ILE A 7 -2.52 13.89 -6.44
CA ILE A 7 -2.71 12.51 -6.89
C ILE A 7 -4.17 12.09 -6.69
N ALA A 8 -4.57 10.95 -7.27
CA ALA A 8 -5.92 10.43 -7.10
C ALA A 8 -6.27 10.25 -5.62
N ARG A 9 -7.48 10.66 -5.23
CA ARG A 9 -7.97 10.43 -3.86
C ARG A 9 -8.02 8.93 -3.58
N GLY A 10 -7.60 8.54 -2.38
CA GLY A 10 -7.47 7.14 -1.99
C GLY A 10 -6.14 6.51 -2.39
N SER A 11 -5.26 7.22 -3.11
CA SER A 11 -3.91 6.74 -3.40
C SER A 11 -2.87 7.37 -2.47
N VAL A 12 -1.81 6.62 -2.21
CA VAL A 12 -0.57 7.13 -1.62
C VAL A 12 0.58 6.87 -2.57
N ALA A 13 1.63 7.68 -2.46
CA ALA A 13 2.86 7.50 -3.21
C ALA A 13 4.04 7.44 -2.24
N ALA A 14 5.00 6.59 -2.57
CA ALA A 14 6.31 6.54 -1.95
C ALA A 14 7.36 6.72 -3.05
N TYR A 15 8.52 7.22 -2.67
CA TYR A 15 9.65 7.20 -3.59
C TYR A 15 10.16 5.75 -3.72
N TYR A 16 10.85 5.48 -4.82
CA TYR A 16 11.52 4.19 -5.00
C TYR A 16 12.93 4.26 -4.38
N PRO A 17 13.37 3.26 -3.58
CA PRO A 17 12.76 1.94 -3.36
C PRO A 17 11.99 1.77 -2.03
N GLU A 18 11.61 2.86 -1.37
CA GLU A 18 11.21 2.88 0.04
C GLU A 18 10.00 1.98 0.37
N ALA A 19 9.09 1.77 -0.58
CA ALA A 19 7.91 0.91 -0.41
C ALA A 19 8.06 -0.52 -0.97
N ASN A 20 9.24 -0.92 -1.46
CA ASN A 20 9.42 -2.25 -2.06
C ASN A 20 9.14 -3.41 -1.08
N HIS A 21 9.30 -3.17 0.22
CA HIS A 21 8.99 -4.15 1.26
C HIS A 21 7.49 -4.49 1.37
N LEU A 22 6.61 -3.70 0.74
CA LEU A 22 5.18 -3.95 0.65
C LEU A 22 4.81 -4.83 -0.56
N VAL A 23 5.74 -5.05 -1.50
CA VAL A 23 5.45 -5.86 -2.68
C VAL A 23 5.29 -7.32 -2.25
N PRO A 24 4.10 -7.92 -2.43
CA PRO A 24 3.88 -9.33 -2.14
C PRO A 24 4.74 -10.21 -3.04
N LEU A 25 5.32 -11.26 -2.46
CA LEU A 25 6.12 -12.24 -3.22
C LEU A 25 5.22 -13.20 -4.02
N ASP A 26 4.00 -13.45 -3.53
CA ASP A 26 3.09 -14.46 -4.08
C ASP A 26 2.02 -13.89 -5.03
N ASP A 27 1.98 -12.56 -5.23
CA ASP A 27 1.01 -11.91 -6.12
C ASP A 27 1.70 -11.33 -7.36
N TYR A 28 1.46 -11.99 -8.49
CA TYR A 28 2.06 -11.72 -9.77
C TYR A 28 1.17 -12.20 -10.91
N ASP A 29 1.32 -11.59 -12.08
CA ASP A 29 0.66 -12.06 -13.30
C ASP A 29 1.19 -13.45 -13.67
N ARG A 30 0.30 -14.46 -13.68
CA ARG A 30 0.69 -15.87 -13.85
C ARG A 30 1.31 -16.19 -15.21
N LEU A 31 1.06 -15.38 -16.23
CA LEU A 31 1.58 -15.62 -17.58
C LEU A 31 2.99 -15.06 -17.75
N SER A 32 3.23 -13.83 -17.30
CA SER A 32 4.49 -13.11 -17.50
C SER A 32 5.45 -13.19 -16.30
N GLY A 33 4.95 -13.57 -15.12
CA GLY A 33 5.71 -13.51 -13.86
C GLY A 33 5.93 -12.09 -13.33
N THR A 34 5.26 -11.08 -13.90
CA THR A 34 5.41 -9.69 -13.47
C THR A 34 4.75 -9.49 -12.09
N PRO A 35 5.47 -8.97 -11.07
CA PRO A 35 4.88 -8.73 -9.76
C PRO A 35 3.75 -7.69 -9.80
N ALA A 36 2.75 -7.85 -8.93
CA ALA A 36 1.61 -6.93 -8.81
C ALA A 36 1.93 -5.60 -8.10
N TYR A 37 3.10 -4.98 -8.36
CA TYR A 37 3.61 -3.84 -7.59
C TYR A 37 2.89 -2.50 -7.84
N LYS A 38 2.07 -2.38 -8.88
CA LYS A 38 1.40 -1.12 -9.26
C LYS A 38 0.11 -0.86 -8.48
N SER A 39 -0.39 -1.85 -7.75
CA SER A 39 -1.64 -1.75 -7.00
C SER A 39 -1.56 -2.60 -5.74
N ILE A 40 -0.89 -2.07 -4.72
CA ILE A 40 -0.75 -2.74 -3.42
C ILE A 40 -1.74 -2.09 -2.45
N PRO A 41 -2.69 -2.85 -1.87
CA PRO A 41 -3.55 -2.34 -0.81
C PRO A 41 -2.73 -2.06 0.46
N VAL A 42 -2.98 -0.92 1.10
CA VAL A 42 -2.26 -0.49 2.30
C VAL A 42 -3.20 0.15 3.30
N SER A 43 -2.88 -0.02 4.58
CA SER A 43 -3.53 0.68 5.70
C SER A 43 -2.62 1.78 6.22
N LEU A 44 -3.17 2.98 6.44
CA LEU A 44 -2.43 4.11 6.97
C LEU A 44 -2.69 4.29 8.46
N HIS A 45 -1.63 4.43 9.24
CA HIS A 45 -1.71 4.71 10.66
C HIS A 45 -0.81 5.89 11.01
N ARG A 46 -1.27 6.75 11.93
CA ARG A 46 -0.42 7.80 12.50
C ARG A 46 0.68 7.12 13.31
N SER A 47 1.94 7.39 12.96
CA SER A 47 3.08 6.92 13.75
C SER A 47 3.10 7.65 15.09
N THR A 48 3.02 6.90 16.18
CA THR A 48 3.35 7.39 17.53
C THR A 48 4.86 7.31 17.72
N ARG A 49 5.46 8.36 18.29
CA ARG A 49 6.91 8.42 18.50
C ARG A 49 7.35 7.27 19.42
N GLY A 50 8.14 6.32 18.89
CA GLY A 50 8.74 5.21 19.67
C GLY A 50 8.25 3.79 19.33
N GLN A 51 7.22 3.64 18.50
CA GLN A 51 6.86 2.33 17.93
C GLN A 51 7.37 2.27 16.49
N GLY A 52 8.21 1.28 16.19
CA GLY A 52 8.67 1.04 14.82
C GLY A 52 7.46 0.94 13.89
N CYS A 53 7.44 1.74 12.82
CA CYS A 53 6.38 1.63 11.83
C CYS A 53 6.53 0.30 11.09
N VAL A 54 5.64 -0.66 11.35
CA VAL A 54 5.53 -1.88 10.57
C VAL A 54 4.46 -1.62 9.53
N ALA A 55 4.85 -1.59 8.26
CA ALA A 55 3.91 -1.51 7.17
C ALA A 55 3.38 -2.93 6.93
N VAL A 56 2.16 -3.20 7.39
CA VAL A 56 1.47 -4.48 7.15
C VAL A 56 0.66 -4.35 5.86
N ALA A 57 1.02 -5.15 4.86
CA ALA A 57 0.16 -5.40 3.70
C ALA A 57 -0.77 -6.56 4.07
N ASP A 58 -2.01 -6.26 4.46
CA ASP A 58 -3.05 -7.30 4.57
C ASP A 58 -3.46 -7.70 3.15
N VAL A 59 -2.94 -8.85 2.70
CA VAL A 59 -3.30 -9.46 1.43
C VAL A 59 -4.67 -10.11 1.58
N HIS A 60 -5.73 -9.39 1.23
CA HIS A 60 -7.07 -9.94 1.20
C HIS A 60 -7.22 -10.86 -0.04
N PRO A 61 -7.56 -12.15 0.12
CA PRO A 61 -7.73 -13.07 -0.99
C PRO A 61 -9.09 -12.82 -1.66
N THR A 62 -9.20 -11.77 -2.46
CA THR A 62 -10.37 -11.57 -3.32
C THR A 62 -9.93 -11.01 -4.66
N GLU A 63 -10.27 -11.76 -5.71
CA GLU A 63 -10.23 -11.33 -7.10
C GLU A 63 -10.83 -9.93 -7.24
N THR A 64 -10.19 -9.09 -8.05
CA THR A 64 -10.47 -7.66 -8.28
C THR A 64 -9.65 -6.75 -7.38
N ALA A 65 -8.55 -6.25 -7.93
CA ALA A 65 -7.84 -5.05 -7.46
C ALA A 65 -8.77 -3.83 -7.64
N GLU A 66 -9.85 -3.77 -6.88
CA GLU A 66 -10.78 -2.65 -6.88
C GLU A 66 -10.47 -1.75 -5.68
N LEU A 67 -9.93 -0.58 -6.01
CA LEU A 67 -9.95 0.65 -5.22
C LEU A 67 -9.26 0.57 -3.85
N ILE A 68 -8.11 1.23 -3.75
CA ILE A 68 -7.46 1.54 -2.47
C ILE A 68 -8.43 2.40 -1.64
N ARG A 69 -9.06 1.80 -0.62
CA ARG A 69 -9.86 2.51 0.37
C ARG A 69 -8.96 2.99 1.48
N VAL A 70 -8.50 4.24 1.37
CA VAL A 70 -7.95 4.96 2.52
C VAL A 70 -9.11 5.35 3.43
N THR A 71 -9.21 4.73 4.61
CA THR A 71 -10.09 5.20 5.68
C THR A 71 -9.28 6.07 6.62
N ASP A 72 -9.82 7.24 6.99
CA ASP A 72 -9.20 8.06 8.03
C ASP A 72 -9.47 7.38 9.39
N ALA A 73 -8.41 7.10 10.13
CA ALA A 73 -8.51 6.65 11.51
C ALA A 73 -8.73 7.88 12.42
N GLY A 74 -9.97 8.36 12.50
CA GLY A 74 -10.40 9.33 13.51
C GLY A 74 -11.46 10.34 13.07
N GLU A 75 -12.69 10.15 13.56
CA GLU A 75 -13.43 11.28 14.16
C GLU A 75 -13.11 11.35 15.66
#